data_AF-A0A2I4GHS0-F1
#
_entry.id   AF-A0A2I4GHS0-F1
#
_cell.length_a   1.000
_cell.length_b   1.000
_cell.length_c   1.000
_cell.angle_alpha   90.00
_cell.angle_beta   90.00
_cell.angle_gamma   90.00
#
_symmetry.space_group_name_H-M   'P 1'
#
loop_
_entity.id
_entity.type
_entity.pdbx_description
1 polymer ?
#
loop_
_entity_poly.entity_id
_entity_poly.type
_entity_poly.pdbx_seq_one_letter_code
_entity_poly.pdbx_strand_id
1 'polypeptide(L)'
;MVTFVYAKCTQLESRGLWEEHGNIQVNESPWLVVGDINAIRSDSERLGGNPRSLLAMSEFNGCVDICGLVEMRSQSRIISWCNGHEGSSRSWARLYRALVNINFSNTFGLTFMEYLTRKSSDHCPMMVHLSLPRSSYGPSPFHFQNMWCLHESFSKFVEDVWVQPECSHGLLRLAAKLKKLKVALKMGNRNSFGKVDLTIKALEEKMEFLDFQLQEMREPKVEAELLLTKMELVEWEAREESRWPQKAKRKWLQEGEQNSGFFHASVNQRWKATFVLSMHLADGKTLATPEEIHQGALDHFRTFLTLRLNVQQVDLIDLVQPLISEEDNRWLCDAPSVEEVREAVFSIPKHSLPGPDGFGSGFYMACWEILKDDVVEATREFFNGASLPRFYSSSYIVLIP
;
A
#
# COMPACT_ATOMS: atom_id res chain seq x y z
N MET A 1 -17.78 17.29 -8.85
CA MET A 1 -18.29 18.54 -8.25
C MET A 1 -17.16 19.29 -7.58
N VAL A 2 -17.10 20.61 -7.74
CA VAL A 2 -16.17 21.48 -7.02
C VAL A 2 -16.98 22.51 -6.25
N THR A 3 -16.76 22.60 -4.94
CA THR A 3 -17.39 23.57 -4.04
C THR A 3 -16.35 24.59 -3.60
N PHE A 4 -16.58 25.86 -3.90
CA PHE A 4 -15.72 26.95 -3.44
C PHE A 4 -16.28 27.52 -2.13
N VAL A 5 -15.46 27.54 -1.09
CA VAL A 5 -15.88 27.98 0.26
C VAL A 5 -15.21 29.29 0.63
N TYR A 6 -16.00 30.20 1.16
CA TYR A 6 -15.55 31.38 1.88
C TYR A 6 -16.35 31.48 3.18
N ALA A 7 -15.84 30.84 4.23
CA ALA A 7 -16.52 30.77 5.52
C ALA A 7 -16.32 32.08 6.31
N LYS A 8 -17.28 32.40 7.17
CA LYS A 8 -17.19 33.57 8.06
C LYS A 8 -16.11 33.36 9.14
N CYS A 9 -15.50 34.44 9.59
CA CYS A 9 -14.36 34.42 10.52
C CYS A 9 -14.72 34.05 11.97
N THR A 10 -16.01 33.99 12.31
CA THR A 10 -16.50 33.70 13.66
C THR A 10 -17.18 32.33 13.72
N GLN A 11 -17.11 31.69 14.90
CA GLN A 11 -17.68 30.38 15.14
C GLN A 11 -19.21 30.36 14.95
N LEU A 12 -19.91 31.34 15.54
CA LEU A 12 -21.37 31.44 15.47
C LEU A 12 -21.86 31.57 14.03
N GLU A 13 -21.16 32.34 13.20
CA GLU A 13 -21.56 32.57 11.81
C GLU A 13 -21.15 31.41 10.87
N SER A 14 -20.15 30.62 11.23
CA SER A 14 -19.71 29.46 10.43
C SER A 14 -20.48 28.18 10.75
N ARG A 15 -21.15 28.08 11.91
CA ARG A 15 -21.92 26.88 12.30
C ARG A 15 -23.01 26.51 11.28
N GLY A 16 -23.78 27.49 10.81
CA GLY A 16 -24.82 27.23 9.80
C GLY A 16 -24.26 26.69 8.49
N LEU A 17 -23.08 27.16 8.06
CA LEU A 17 -22.38 26.66 6.88
C LEU A 17 -21.96 25.19 7.04
N TRP A 18 -21.52 24.79 8.24
CA TRP A 18 -21.12 23.41 8.53
C TRP A 18 -22.32 22.46 8.54
N GLU A 19 -23.45 22.91 9.10
CA GLU A 19 -24.71 22.16 9.07
C GLU A 19 -25.21 21.99 7.62
N GLU A 20 -25.19 23.06 6.82
CA GLU A 20 -25.55 23.00 5.39
C GLU A 20 -24.63 22.06 4.61
N HIS A 21 -23.32 22.12 4.84
CA HIS A 21 -22.36 21.23 4.18
C HIS A 21 -22.57 19.75 4.55
N GLY A 22 -22.88 19.46 5.82
CA GLY A 22 -23.18 18.10 6.28
C GLY A 22 -24.41 17.48 5.60
N ASN A 23 -25.32 18.31 5.08
CA ASN A 23 -26.51 17.87 4.35
C ASN A 23 -26.29 17.65 2.85
N ILE A 24 -25.11 18.02 2.31
CA ILE A 24 -24.80 17.82 0.90
C ILE A 24 -24.50 16.34 0.65
N GLN A 25 -25.46 15.62 0.07
CA GLN A 25 -25.25 14.22 -0.33
C GLN A 25 -24.45 14.13 -1.63
N VAL A 26 -23.15 13.82 -1.53
CA VAL A 26 -22.26 13.60 -2.67
C VAL A 26 -21.70 12.18 -2.64
N ASN A 27 -22.60 11.20 -2.58
CA ASN A 27 -22.20 9.82 -2.30
C ASN A 27 -21.56 9.12 -3.52
N GLU A 28 -21.90 9.54 -4.74
CA GLU A 28 -21.49 8.82 -5.96
C GLU A 28 -20.53 9.58 -6.87
N SER A 29 -20.27 10.87 -6.62
CA SER A 29 -19.45 11.71 -7.49
C SER A 29 -18.15 12.18 -6.83
N PRO A 30 -17.05 12.35 -7.61
CA PRO A 30 -15.86 13.06 -7.17
C PRO A 30 -16.18 14.44 -6.62
N TRP A 31 -15.80 14.72 -5.37
CA TRP A 31 -16.02 16.01 -4.72
C TRP A 31 -14.72 16.65 -4.23
N LEU A 32 -14.51 17.91 -4.61
CA LEU A 32 -13.48 18.80 -4.08
C LEU A 32 -14.13 20.00 -3.41
N VAL A 33 -13.84 20.22 -2.14
CA VAL A 33 -14.17 21.44 -1.39
C VAL A 33 -12.89 22.25 -1.25
N VAL A 34 -12.91 23.51 -1.69
CA VAL A 34 -11.69 24.32 -1.77
C VAL A 34 -11.97 25.78 -1.43
N GLY A 35 -11.10 26.41 -0.65
CA GLY A 35 -11.20 27.86 -0.41
C GLY A 35 -10.77 28.27 0.99
N ASP A 36 -11.24 29.44 1.41
CA ASP A 36 -10.97 30.00 2.73
C ASP A 36 -12.01 29.49 3.73
N ILE A 37 -11.58 28.55 4.55
CA ILE A 37 -12.43 27.89 5.55
C ILE A 37 -12.50 28.73 6.83
N ASN A 38 -11.59 29.68 7.04
CA ASN A 38 -11.48 30.49 8.25
C ASN A 38 -11.46 29.69 9.59
N ALA A 39 -11.18 28.38 9.53
CA ALA A 39 -11.07 27.48 10.67
C ALA A 39 -9.78 26.65 10.62
N ILE A 40 -9.21 26.43 11.80
CA ILE A 40 -8.11 25.49 12.02
C ILE A 40 -8.66 24.17 12.56
N ARG A 41 -7.99 23.05 12.25
CA ARG A 41 -8.33 21.70 12.76
C ARG A 41 -7.66 21.42 14.08
N SER A 42 -6.47 22.01 14.30
CA SER A 42 -5.71 21.92 15.55
C SER A 42 -4.96 23.23 15.82
N ASP A 43 -4.67 23.52 17.09
CA ASP A 43 -3.95 24.74 17.48
C ASP A 43 -2.51 24.80 16.92
N SER A 44 -1.93 23.63 16.61
CA SER A 44 -0.63 23.51 15.94
C SER A 44 -0.58 24.09 14.52
N GLU A 45 -1.74 24.36 13.90
CA GLU A 45 -1.84 25.00 12.59
C GLU A 45 -1.79 26.53 12.65
N ARG A 46 -1.52 27.07 13.85
CA ARG A 46 -1.36 28.48 14.12
C ARG A 46 0.03 28.74 14.72
N LEU A 47 0.60 29.91 14.40
CA LEU A 47 1.76 30.45 15.10
C LEU A 47 1.44 31.85 15.58
N GLY A 48 1.60 32.10 16.88
CA GLY A 48 1.30 33.39 17.51
C GLY A 48 -0.19 33.74 17.62
N GLY A 49 -0.49 34.75 18.41
CA GLY A 49 -1.87 35.13 18.78
C GLY A 49 -2.51 34.20 19.82
N ASN A 50 -3.78 34.44 20.13
CA ASN A 50 -4.51 33.66 21.12
C ASN A 50 -4.95 32.29 20.56
N PRO A 51 -4.97 31.24 21.41
CA PRO A 51 -5.54 29.93 21.06
C PRO A 51 -6.98 30.07 20.54
N ARG A 52 -7.36 29.21 19.59
CA ARG A 52 -8.75 29.17 19.10
C ARG A 52 -9.62 28.27 19.99
N SER A 53 -10.93 28.50 19.92
CA SER A 53 -11.93 27.70 20.63
C SER A 53 -11.82 26.22 20.22
N LEU A 54 -11.61 25.34 21.19
CA LEU A 54 -11.63 23.88 20.98
C LEU A 54 -12.95 23.42 20.37
N LEU A 55 -14.06 24.06 20.77
CA LEU A 55 -15.38 23.77 20.24
C LEU A 55 -15.46 24.10 18.75
N ALA A 56 -14.95 25.25 18.33
CA ALA A 56 -14.95 25.64 16.91
C ALA A 56 -14.15 24.65 16.04
N MET A 57 -13.00 24.18 16.55
CA MET A 57 -12.19 23.17 15.86
C MET A 57 -12.92 21.83 15.80
N SER A 58 -13.59 21.43 16.89
CA SER A 58 -14.38 20.20 16.96
C SER A 58 -15.56 20.21 15.99
N GLU A 59 -16.26 21.33 15.86
CA GLU A 59 -17.38 21.48 14.93
C GLU A 59 -16.93 21.38 13.47
N PHE A 60 -15.83 22.06 13.12
CA PHE A 60 -15.27 21.95 11.78
C PHE A 60 -14.77 20.53 11.49
N ASN A 61 -14.06 19.89 12.42
CA ASN A 61 -13.60 18.51 12.25
C ASN A 61 -14.78 17.56 12.09
N GLY A 62 -15.82 17.69 12.91
CA GLY A 62 -17.05 16.89 12.80
C GLY A 62 -17.75 17.06 11.45
N CYS A 63 -17.81 18.28 10.90
CA CYS A 63 -18.35 18.51 9.56
C CYS A 63 -17.54 17.78 8.48
N VAL A 64 -16.21 17.85 8.53
CA VAL A 64 -15.34 17.12 7.59
C VAL A 64 -15.58 15.61 7.66
N ASP A 65 -15.74 15.08 8.88
CA ASP A 65 -15.96 13.66 9.11
C ASP A 65 -17.36 13.22 8.62
N ILE A 66 -18.42 13.99 8.93
CA ILE A 66 -19.79 13.75 8.44
C ILE A 66 -19.84 13.74 6.91
N CYS A 67 -19.12 14.66 6.27
CA CYS A 67 -19.05 14.75 4.81
C CYS A 67 -18.15 13.67 4.16
N GLY A 68 -17.49 12.81 4.95
CA GLY A 68 -16.55 11.81 4.44
C GLY A 68 -15.37 12.42 3.68
N LEU A 69 -14.95 13.62 4.08
CA LEU A 69 -13.91 14.39 3.40
C LEU A 69 -12.55 14.15 4.05
N VAL A 70 -11.50 14.12 3.22
CA VAL A 70 -10.11 14.00 3.65
C VAL A 70 -9.34 15.21 3.14
N GLU A 71 -8.48 15.78 3.98
CA GLU A 71 -7.66 16.91 3.58
C GLU A 71 -6.59 16.51 2.53
N MET A 72 -6.45 17.34 1.50
CA MET A 72 -5.44 17.17 0.47
C MET A 72 -4.05 17.56 1.01
N ARG A 73 -3.05 16.76 0.68
CA ARG A 73 -1.65 16.98 1.10
C ARG A 73 -1.10 18.29 0.51
N SER A 74 -0.45 19.10 1.34
CA SER A 74 0.34 20.26 0.89
C SER A 74 1.81 19.90 0.64
N GLN A 75 2.41 20.42 -0.44
CA GLN A 75 3.83 20.22 -0.76
C GLN A 75 4.80 21.16 -0.03
N SER A 76 4.29 22.31 0.41
CA SER A 76 5.08 23.38 1.00
C SER A 76 4.47 23.86 2.32
N ARG A 77 4.95 25.01 2.81
CA ARG A 77 4.59 25.70 4.06
C ARG A 77 3.16 25.41 4.53
N ILE A 78 2.98 25.06 5.80
CA ILE A 78 1.66 24.73 6.38
C ILE A 78 0.77 26.00 6.57
N ILE A 79 1.30 27.18 6.30
CA ILE A 79 0.67 28.47 6.61
C ILE A 79 0.11 29.12 5.35
N SER A 80 -1.17 29.50 5.41
CA SER A 80 -1.85 30.17 4.31
C SER A 80 -2.19 31.64 4.60
N TRP A 81 -2.14 32.08 5.85
CA TRP A 81 -2.56 33.43 6.27
C TRP A 81 -1.59 34.04 7.28
N CYS A 82 -1.49 35.39 7.30
CA CYS A 82 -0.76 36.16 8.30
C CYS A 82 -1.38 37.54 8.43
N ASN A 83 -1.54 38.02 9.67
CA ASN A 83 -2.16 39.30 9.98
C ASN A 83 -1.35 40.54 9.54
N GLY A 84 -0.11 40.37 9.07
CA GLY A 84 0.74 41.47 8.59
C GLY A 84 1.31 42.38 9.68
N HIS A 85 1.06 42.09 10.97
CA HIS A 85 1.60 42.89 12.08
C HIS A 85 3.10 42.64 12.27
N GLU A 86 3.77 43.44 13.09
CA GLU A 86 5.20 43.32 13.39
C GLU A 86 5.45 42.70 14.77
N GLY A 87 6.65 42.15 14.95
CA GLY A 87 7.12 41.61 16.23
C GLY A 87 6.24 40.49 16.78
N SER A 88 6.04 40.49 18.11
CA SER A 88 5.23 39.50 18.85
C SER A 88 3.74 39.55 18.51
N SER A 89 3.26 40.64 17.90
CA SER A 89 1.89 40.79 17.44
C SER A 89 1.62 40.08 16.11
N ARG A 90 2.66 39.59 15.43
CA ARG A 90 2.53 38.84 14.19
C ARG A 90 1.95 37.45 14.46
N SER A 91 0.91 37.09 13.73
CA SER A 91 0.31 35.76 13.82
C SER A 91 0.02 35.18 12.44
N TRP A 92 0.09 33.86 12.38
CA TRP A 92 -0.07 33.07 11.17
C TRP A 92 -1.04 31.93 11.41
N ALA A 93 -1.79 31.55 10.38
CA ALA A 93 -2.73 30.43 10.47
C ALA A 93 -2.88 29.70 9.12
N ARG A 94 -3.35 28.46 9.18
CA ARG A 94 -3.80 27.68 8.02
C ARG A 94 -5.32 27.79 7.86
N LEU A 95 -5.75 28.68 6.97
CA LEU A 95 -7.17 28.98 6.72
C LEU A 95 -7.65 28.49 5.35
N TYR A 96 -6.77 28.46 4.35
CA TYR A 96 -7.10 27.92 3.03
C TYR A 96 -6.88 26.40 2.99
N ARG A 97 -7.91 25.65 2.58
CA ARG A 97 -7.87 24.18 2.52
C ARG A 97 -8.46 23.65 1.22
N ALA A 98 -7.99 22.47 0.84
CA ALA A 98 -8.61 21.61 -0.15
C ALA A 98 -8.96 20.28 0.52
N LEU A 99 -10.24 19.91 0.51
CA LEU A 99 -10.78 18.67 1.07
C LEU A 99 -11.42 17.86 -0.05
N VAL A 100 -11.27 16.54 -0.03
CA VAL A 100 -11.74 15.65 -1.09
C VAL A 100 -12.41 14.40 -0.53
N ASN A 101 -13.45 13.91 -1.20
CA ASN A 101 -14.02 12.61 -0.86
C ASN A 101 -13.22 11.45 -1.49
N ILE A 102 -13.57 10.21 -1.12
CA ILE A 102 -12.89 9.02 -1.62
C ILE A 102 -13.04 8.86 -3.15
N ASN A 103 -14.20 9.19 -3.70
CA ASN A 103 -14.47 9.13 -5.14
C ASN A 103 -13.54 10.06 -5.91
N PHE A 104 -13.28 11.26 -5.39
CA PHE A 104 -12.32 12.19 -6.01
C PHE A 104 -10.91 11.62 -6.04
N SER A 105 -10.48 10.97 -4.96
CA SER A 105 -9.16 10.32 -4.89
C SER A 105 -9.04 9.10 -5.81
N ASN A 106 -10.15 8.41 -6.07
CA ASN A 106 -10.18 7.27 -7.00
C ASN A 106 -10.17 7.73 -8.46
N THR A 107 -10.84 8.85 -8.78
CA THR A 107 -10.90 9.40 -10.14
C THR A 107 -9.63 10.16 -10.51
N PHE A 108 -9.21 11.07 -9.63
CA PHE A 108 -8.01 11.87 -9.82
C PHE A 108 -6.92 11.21 -8.99
N GLY A 109 -5.99 10.55 -9.67
CA GLY A 109 -4.94 9.80 -8.99
C GLY A 109 -4.10 10.71 -8.10
N LEU A 110 -3.04 11.27 -8.66
CA LEU A 110 -2.11 12.08 -7.89
C LEU A 110 -2.58 13.52 -7.81
N THR A 111 -3.20 13.84 -6.68
CA THR A 111 -3.68 15.17 -6.34
C THR A 111 -2.95 15.71 -5.12
N PHE A 112 -2.44 16.93 -5.23
CA PHE A 112 -1.81 17.64 -4.11
C PHE A 112 -2.08 19.14 -4.25
N MET A 113 -1.84 19.87 -3.17
CA MET A 113 -1.92 21.33 -3.17
C MET A 113 -0.59 21.97 -2.80
N GLU A 114 -0.41 23.22 -3.19
CA GLU A 114 0.69 24.06 -2.73
C GLU A 114 0.21 25.47 -2.40
N TYR A 115 0.86 26.10 -1.43
CA TYR A 115 0.69 27.53 -1.17
C TYR A 115 1.78 28.30 -1.91
N LEU A 116 1.37 29.21 -2.77
CA LEU A 116 2.26 30.09 -3.52
C LEU A 116 2.73 31.25 -2.65
N THR A 117 3.86 31.85 -3.04
CA THR A 117 4.42 33.01 -2.34
C THR A 117 3.43 34.17 -2.31
N ARG A 118 3.17 34.64 -1.10
CA ARG A 118 2.40 35.85 -0.83
C ARG A 118 3.06 37.07 -1.47
N LYS A 119 2.29 37.88 -2.19
CA LYS A 119 2.75 39.15 -2.78
C LYS A 119 2.04 40.36 -2.18
N SER A 120 0.72 40.43 -2.33
CA SER A 120 -0.08 41.63 -2.00
C SER A 120 -1.27 41.38 -1.05
N SER A 121 -1.59 40.12 -0.74
CA SER A 121 -2.68 39.74 0.17
C SER A 121 -2.12 39.25 1.51
N ASP A 122 -2.94 39.32 2.55
CA ASP A 122 -2.73 38.63 3.82
C ASP A 122 -2.94 37.09 3.73
N HIS A 123 -3.34 36.59 2.56
CA HIS A 123 -3.39 35.17 2.21
C HIS A 123 -2.35 34.78 1.15
N CYS A 124 -1.87 33.54 1.25
CA CYS A 124 -1.08 32.88 0.22
C CYS A 124 -2.05 32.27 -0.81
N PRO A 125 -1.89 32.54 -2.12
CA PRO A 125 -2.67 31.86 -3.14
C PRO A 125 -2.45 30.35 -3.04
N MET A 126 -3.52 29.57 -3.20
CA MET A 126 -3.46 28.11 -3.16
C MET A 126 -3.64 27.54 -4.57
N MET A 127 -2.74 26.66 -5.00
CA MET A 127 -2.84 25.94 -6.26
C MET A 127 -3.12 24.47 -5.98
N VAL A 128 -4.18 23.94 -6.59
CA VAL A 128 -4.53 22.52 -6.54
C VAL A 128 -4.09 21.88 -7.85
N HIS A 129 -3.21 20.90 -7.74
CA HIS A 129 -2.71 20.13 -8.87
C HIS A 129 -3.53 18.85 -8.99
N LEU A 130 -4.23 18.74 -10.11
CA LEU A 130 -5.00 17.55 -10.45
C LEU A 130 -4.25 16.79 -11.53
N SER A 131 -3.87 15.55 -11.23
CA SER A 131 -3.38 14.63 -12.24
C SER A 131 -4.41 13.53 -12.44
N LEU A 132 -4.82 13.32 -13.69
CA LEU A 132 -5.36 12.01 -14.07
C LEU A 132 -4.29 10.97 -13.72
N PRO A 133 -4.66 9.74 -13.32
CA PRO A 133 -3.69 8.70 -13.06
C PRO A 133 -2.73 8.59 -14.25
N ARG A 134 -1.51 9.11 -14.11
CA ARG A 134 -0.48 8.98 -15.15
C ARG A 134 -0.24 7.49 -15.32
N SER A 135 -0.08 7.10 -16.58
CA SER A 135 0.26 5.76 -17.06
C SER A 135 1.09 5.00 -16.02
N SER A 136 0.63 3.81 -15.63
CA SER A 136 1.46 2.89 -14.87
C SER A 136 2.73 2.62 -15.68
N TYR A 137 3.90 2.79 -15.06
CA TYR A 137 5.15 2.38 -15.70
C TYR A 137 5.18 0.85 -15.78
N GLY A 138 4.97 0.33 -17.00
CA GLY A 138 4.98 -1.11 -17.28
C GLY A 138 3.80 -1.88 -16.69
N PRO A 139 3.76 -3.20 -16.94
CA PRO A 139 2.74 -4.06 -16.36
C PRO A 139 2.90 -4.14 -14.84
N SER A 140 1.78 -4.20 -14.11
CA SER A 140 1.81 -4.40 -12.67
C SER A 140 2.65 -5.64 -12.31
N PRO A 141 3.61 -5.51 -11.37
CA PRO A 141 4.39 -6.65 -10.91
C PRO A 141 3.46 -7.70 -10.32
N PHE A 142 3.78 -8.96 -10.59
CA PHE A 142 3.09 -10.08 -9.97
C PHE A 142 3.38 -10.08 -8.48
N HIS A 143 2.34 -10.24 -7.69
CA HIS A 143 2.46 -10.55 -6.27
C HIS A 143 1.50 -11.69 -5.94
N PHE A 144 2.01 -12.67 -5.22
CA PHE A 144 1.22 -13.77 -4.70
C PHE A 144 0.19 -13.25 -3.70
N GLN A 145 -1.07 -13.66 -3.85
CA GLN A 145 -2.14 -13.30 -2.93
C GLN A 145 -2.43 -14.48 -2.01
N ASN A 146 -2.30 -14.28 -0.70
CA ASN A 146 -2.48 -15.32 0.32
C ASN A 146 -3.92 -15.88 0.31
N MET A 147 -4.88 -15.11 -0.17
CA MET A 147 -6.26 -15.56 -0.34
C MET A 147 -6.39 -16.77 -1.29
N TRP A 148 -5.45 -16.93 -2.24
CA TRP A 148 -5.48 -18.06 -3.17
C TRP A 148 -5.34 -19.39 -2.43
N CYS A 149 -4.60 -19.41 -1.32
CA CYS A 149 -4.44 -20.60 -0.48
C CYS A 149 -5.75 -21.06 0.19
N LEU A 150 -6.77 -20.20 0.24
CA LEU A 150 -8.09 -20.54 0.80
C LEU A 150 -9.02 -21.17 -0.24
N HIS A 151 -8.59 -21.25 -1.50
CA HIS A 151 -9.37 -21.92 -2.54
C HIS A 151 -9.11 -23.43 -2.52
N GLU A 152 -10.16 -24.24 -2.49
CA GLU A 152 -10.08 -25.71 -2.39
C GLU A 152 -9.12 -26.35 -3.41
N SER A 153 -9.17 -25.92 -4.67
CA SER A 153 -8.33 -26.44 -5.74
C SER A 153 -6.90 -25.88 -5.78
N PHE A 154 -6.54 -24.94 -4.90
CA PHE A 154 -5.25 -24.26 -4.96
C PHE A 154 -4.06 -25.20 -4.73
N SER A 155 -4.12 -26.04 -3.69
CA SER A 155 -3.02 -26.97 -3.39
C SER A 155 -2.77 -27.90 -4.58
N LYS A 156 -3.85 -28.47 -5.12
CA LYS A 156 -3.78 -29.36 -6.27
C LYS A 156 -3.26 -28.65 -7.53
N PHE A 157 -3.71 -27.41 -7.75
CA PHE A 157 -3.22 -26.57 -8.84
C PHE A 157 -1.71 -26.33 -8.75
N VAL A 158 -1.17 -26.06 -7.54
CA VAL A 158 0.26 -25.86 -7.35
C VAL A 158 1.01 -27.17 -7.64
N GLU A 159 0.58 -28.30 -7.07
CA GLU A 159 1.18 -29.62 -7.32
C GLU A 159 1.28 -29.92 -8.82
N ASP A 160 0.17 -29.79 -9.55
CA ASP A 160 0.09 -30.12 -10.98
C ASP A 160 1.02 -29.24 -11.82
N VAL A 161 1.15 -27.95 -11.46
CA VAL A 161 2.05 -27.02 -12.16
C VAL A 161 3.51 -27.24 -11.77
N TRP A 162 3.77 -27.67 -10.53
CA TRP A 162 5.11 -27.85 -9.96
C TRP A 162 5.86 -29.05 -10.54
N VAL A 163 5.16 -29.97 -11.21
CA VAL A 163 5.78 -31.08 -11.94
C VAL A 163 6.62 -30.57 -13.12
N GLN A 164 7.93 -30.85 -13.08
CA GLN A 164 8.89 -30.63 -14.17
C GLN A 164 10.00 -31.70 -14.12
N PRO A 165 10.62 -32.02 -15.28
CA PRO A 165 11.75 -32.93 -15.32
C PRO A 165 12.93 -32.41 -14.50
N GLU A 166 13.72 -33.34 -13.98
CA GLU A 166 14.89 -33.06 -13.14
C GLU A 166 15.89 -32.20 -13.92
N CYS A 167 16.17 -31.01 -13.38
CA CYS A 167 17.36 -30.25 -13.74
C CYS A 167 18.43 -30.53 -12.67
N SER A 168 19.69 -30.62 -13.09
CA SER A 168 20.82 -31.00 -12.22
C SER A 168 21.21 -29.95 -11.17
N HIS A 169 20.71 -28.72 -11.28
CA HIS A 169 21.05 -27.61 -10.37
C HIS A 169 19.79 -27.10 -9.68
N GLY A 170 19.69 -27.29 -8.36
CA GLY A 170 18.57 -26.92 -7.51
C GLY A 170 18.17 -25.44 -7.61
N LEU A 171 19.13 -24.51 -7.60
CA LEU A 171 18.90 -23.07 -7.75
C LEU A 171 18.20 -22.73 -9.07
N LEU A 172 18.67 -23.28 -10.18
CA LEU A 172 18.05 -23.04 -11.49
C LEU A 172 16.69 -23.72 -11.60
N ARG A 173 16.55 -24.93 -11.04
CA ARG A 173 15.31 -25.69 -11.04
C ARG A 173 14.21 -24.96 -10.27
N LEU A 174 14.49 -24.51 -9.04
CA LEU A 174 13.56 -23.74 -8.23
C LEU A 174 13.14 -22.44 -8.94
N ALA A 175 14.10 -21.71 -9.51
CA ALA A 175 13.81 -20.48 -10.25
C ALA A 175 12.91 -20.73 -11.47
N ALA A 176 13.13 -21.82 -12.21
CA ALA A 176 12.31 -22.20 -13.36
C ALA A 176 10.88 -22.58 -12.93
N LYS A 177 10.74 -23.39 -11.87
CA LYS A 177 9.44 -23.78 -11.31
C LYS A 177 8.64 -22.57 -10.81
N LEU A 178 9.27 -21.65 -10.08
CA LEU A 178 8.63 -20.40 -9.64
C LEU A 178 8.17 -19.54 -10.82
N LYS A 179 8.97 -19.42 -11.88
CA LYS A 179 8.58 -18.67 -13.10
C LYS A 179 7.38 -19.31 -13.79
N LYS A 180 7.34 -20.64 -13.93
CA LYS A 180 6.21 -21.37 -14.52
C LYS A 180 4.95 -21.18 -13.68
N LEU A 181 5.06 -21.37 -12.36
CA LEU A 181 3.95 -21.21 -11.43
C LEU A 181 3.37 -19.79 -11.46
N LYS A 182 4.23 -18.77 -11.53
CA LYS A 182 3.82 -17.36 -11.68
C LYS A 182 2.94 -17.13 -12.91
N VAL A 183 3.29 -17.71 -14.06
CA VAL A 183 2.49 -17.59 -15.28
C VAL A 183 1.13 -18.29 -15.12
N ALA A 184 1.13 -19.49 -14.55
CA ALA A 184 -0.09 -20.25 -14.30
C ALA A 184 -1.02 -19.52 -13.32
N LEU A 185 -0.50 -19.00 -12.20
CA LEU A 185 -1.27 -18.26 -11.20
C LEU A 185 -1.87 -16.97 -11.76
N LYS A 186 -1.18 -16.26 -12.66
CA LYS A 186 -1.76 -15.10 -13.36
C LYS A 186 -3.01 -15.49 -14.17
N MET A 187 -2.96 -16.63 -14.85
CA MET A 187 -4.10 -17.15 -15.61
C MET A 187 -5.22 -17.64 -14.69
N GLY A 188 -4.88 -18.41 -13.65
CA GLY A 188 -5.82 -18.88 -12.64
C GLY A 188 -6.54 -17.73 -11.92
N ASN A 189 -5.82 -16.65 -11.59
CA ASN A 189 -6.42 -15.46 -11.00
C ASN A 189 -7.44 -14.80 -11.94
N ARG A 190 -7.19 -14.74 -13.25
CA ARG A 190 -8.14 -14.17 -14.21
C ARG A 190 -9.40 -15.03 -14.36
N ASN A 191 -9.24 -16.34 -14.32
CA ASN A 191 -10.31 -17.28 -14.65
C ASN A 191 -11.17 -17.64 -13.43
N SER A 192 -10.52 -17.88 -12.28
CA SER A 192 -11.16 -18.52 -11.12
C SER A 192 -10.87 -17.79 -9.80
N PHE A 193 -9.61 -17.48 -9.46
CA PHE A 193 -9.27 -17.05 -8.10
C PHE A 193 -9.49 -15.56 -7.80
N GLY A 194 -9.49 -14.69 -8.82
CA GLY A 194 -9.37 -13.24 -8.64
C GLY A 194 -10.67 -12.45 -8.73
N LYS A 195 -11.81 -13.11 -8.95
CA LYS A 195 -13.12 -12.44 -9.12
C LYS A 195 -13.87 -12.20 -7.81
N VAL A 196 -13.13 -11.97 -6.71
CA VAL A 196 -13.68 -11.92 -5.35
C VAL A 196 -14.87 -10.95 -5.24
N ASP A 197 -14.67 -9.68 -5.61
CA ASP A 197 -15.71 -8.64 -5.49
C ASP A 197 -16.98 -8.96 -6.30
N LEU A 198 -16.80 -9.48 -7.52
CA LEU A 198 -17.92 -9.86 -8.39
C LEU A 198 -18.67 -11.08 -7.86
N THR A 199 -17.94 -12.06 -7.31
CA THR A 199 -18.54 -13.27 -6.77
C THR A 199 -19.28 -13.01 -5.47
N ILE A 200 -18.71 -12.20 -4.55
CA ILE A 200 -19.39 -11.77 -3.33
C ILE A 200 -20.71 -11.08 -3.68
N LYS A 201 -20.67 -10.09 -4.58
CA LYS A 201 -21.88 -9.37 -5.00
C LYS A 201 -22.93 -10.29 -5.61
N ALA A 202 -22.53 -11.22 -6.47
CA ALA A 202 -23.46 -12.17 -7.07
C ALA A 202 -24.08 -13.14 -6.05
N LEU A 203 -23.32 -13.54 -5.01
CA LEU A 203 -23.81 -14.37 -3.91
C LEU A 203 -24.77 -13.59 -3.00
N GLU A 204 -24.48 -12.32 -2.70
CA GLU A 204 -25.38 -11.42 -1.96
C GLU A 204 -26.71 -11.25 -2.71
N GLU A 205 -26.67 -10.91 -4.00
CA GLU A 205 -27.86 -10.80 -4.86
C GLU A 205 -28.66 -12.12 -4.91
N LYS A 206 -27.97 -13.26 -4.96
CA LYS A 206 -28.61 -14.59 -4.92
C LYS A 206 -29.26 -14.86 -3.56
N MET A 207 -28.62 -14.49 -2.46
CA MET A 207 -29.19 -14.64 -1.12
C MET A 207 -30.47 -13.82 -0.96
N GLU A 208 -30.48 -12.56 -1.40
CA GLU A 208 -31.68 -11.71 -1.38
C GLU A 208 -32.83 -12.34 -2.17
N PHE A 209 -32.53 -12.87 -3.36
CA PHE A 209 -33.52 -13.55 -4.19
C PHE A 209 -34.09 -14.83 -3.53
N LEU A 210 -33.23 -15.68 -2.96
CA LEU A 210 -33.66 -16.91 -2.28
C LEU A 210 -34.45 -16.62 -1.00
N ASP A 211 -34.08 -15.58 -0.25
CA ASP A 211 -34.83 -15.14 0.93
C ASP A 211 -36.22 -14.65 0.54
N PHE A 212 -36.32 -13.85 -0.52
CA PHE A 212 -37.61 -13.42 -1.08
C PHE A 212 -38.49 -14.61 -1.48
N GLN A 213 -37.91 -15.61 -2.17
CA GLN A 213 -38.66 -16.83 -2.54
C GLN A 213 -39.16 -17.60 -1.33
N LEU A 214 -38.37 -17.71 -0.25
CA LEU A 214 -38.78 -18.39 0.98
C LEU A 214 -39.91 -17.67 1.73
N GLN A 215 -39.97 -16.34 1.62
CA GLN A 215 -41.07 -15.54 2.16
C GLN A 215 -42.38 -15.82 1.42
N GLU A 216 -42.33 -16.02 0.10
CA GLU A 216 -43.50 -16.37 -0.72
C GLU A 216 -43.91 -17.85 -0.58
N MET A 217 -42.95 -18.76 -0.75
CA MET A 217 -43.13 -20.20 -0.73
C MET A 217 -42.04 -20.84 0.12
N ARG A 218 -42.41 -21.35 1.31
CA ARG A 218 -41.52 -21.98 2.30
C ARG A 218 -41.05 -23.37 1.85
N GLU A 219 -40.42 -23.45 0.69
CA GLU A 219 -39.96 -24.69 0.10
C GLU A 219 -38.63 -25.15 0.73
N PRO A 220 -38.55 -26.39 1.26
CA PRO A 220 -37.32 -26.91 1.88
C PRO A 220 -36.09 -26.94 0.94
N LYS A 221 -36.31 -27.02 -0.38
CA LYS A 221 -35.22 -26.99 -1.36
C LYS A 221 -34.57 -25.61 -1.46
N VAL A 222 -35.37 -24.55 -1.43
CA VAL A 222 -34.89 -23.16 -1.47
C VAL A 222 -34.14 -22.83 -0.17
N GLU A 223 -34.62 -23.34 0.96
CA GLU A 223 -33.94 -23.21 2.26
C GLU A 223 -32.56 -23.87 2.27
N ALA A 224 -32.45 -25.08 1.72
CA ALA A 224 -31.17 -25.76 1.57
C ALA A 224 -30.22 -24.99 0.63
N GLU A 225 -30.72 -24.45 -0.48
CA GLU A 225 -29.91 -23.65 -1.40
C GLU A 225 -29.45 -22.32 -0.79
N LEU A 226 -30.29 -21.68 0.03
CA LEU A 226 -29.92 -20.48 0.78
C LEU A 226 -28.79 -20.78 1.77
N LEU A 227 -28.86 -21.90 2.49
CA LEU A 227 -27.81 -22.31 3.41
C LEU A 227 -26.48 -22.54 2.69
N LEU A 228 -26.49 -23.24 1.54
CA LEU A 228 -25.30 -23.47 0.74
C LEU A 228 -24.71 -22.14 0.22
N THR A 229 -25.55 -21.25 -0.30
CA THR A 229 -25.13 -19.93 -0.80
C THR A 229 -24.51 -19.09 0.33
N LYS A 230 -25.08 -19.16 1.54
CA LYS A 230 -24.54 -18.47 2.72
C LYS A 230 -23.18 -19.03 3.14
N MET A 231 -23.01 -20.35 3.10
CA MET A 231 -21.70 -20.98 3.38
C MET A 231 -20.66 -20.54 2.35
N GLU A 232 -21.02 -20.53 1.07
CA GLU A 232 -20.13 -20.07 0.00
C GLU A 232 -19.75 -18.59 0.17
N LEU A 233 -20.71 -17.73 0.53
CA LEU A 233 -20.45 -16.30 0.78
C LEU A 233 -19.41 -16.11 1.89
N VAL A 234 -19.55 -16.82 3.02
CA VAL A 234 -18.60 -16.75 4.14
C VAL A 234 -17.18 -17.14 3.70
N GLU A 235 -17.03 -18.12 2.81
CA GLU A 235 -15.73 -18.49 2.25
C GLU A 235 -15.12 -17.38 1.39
N TRP A 236 -15.93 -16.72 0.56
CA TRP A 236 -15.47 -15.61 -0.28
C TRP A 236 -15.17 -14.34 0.52
N GLU A 237 -15.94 -14.05 1.57
CA GLU A 237 -15.66 -12.97 2.52
C GLU A 237 -14.33 -13.22 3.24
N ALA A 238 -14.07 -14.45 3.69
CA ALA A 238 -12.78 -14.80 4.30
C ALA A 238 -11.59 -14.61 3.34
N ARG A 239 -11.78 -14.83 2.03
CA ARG A 239 -10.78 -14.52 1.00
C ARG A 239 -10.52 -13.02 0.90
N GLU A 240 -11.58 -12.22 0.94
CA GLU A 240 -11.49 -10.77 0.90
C GLU A 240 -10.81 -10.20 2.15
N GLU A 241 -11.17 -10.71 3.33
CA GLU A 241 -10.51 -10.40 4.60
C GLU A 241 -9.02 -10.77 4.57
N SER A 242 -8.65 -11.90 3.96
CA SER A 242 -7.22 -12.24 3.76
C SER A 242 -6.51 -11.34 2.74
N ARG A 243 -7.24 -10.77 1.76
CA ARG A 243 -6.69 -9.91 0.71
C ARG A 243 -6.34 -8.52 1.25
N TRP A 244 -7.12 -7.99 2.19
CA TRP A 244 -6.96 -6.61 2.69
C TRP A 244 -5.65 -6.32 3.41
N PRO A 245 -5.17 -7.12 4.39
CA PRO A 245 -3.90 -6.87 5.07
C PRO A 245 -2.71 -6.82 4.10
N GLN A 246 -2.72 -7.67 3.06
CA GLN A 246 -1.69 -7.65 2.02
C GLN A 246 -1.72 -6.38 1.17
N LYS A 247 -2.92 -5.91 0.79
CA LYS A 247 -3.08 -4.66 0.00
C LYS A 247 -2.78 -3.41 0.83
N ALA A 248 -3.32 -3.34 2.04
CA ALA A 248 -3.22 -2.17 2.91
C ALA A 248 -1.88 -2.08 3.65
N LYS A 249 -1.11 -3.19 3.72
CA LYS A 249 0.19 -3.27 4.40
C LYS A 249 0.14 -2.73 5.84
N ARG A 250 -0.97 -3.01 6.54
CA ARG A 250 -1.14 -2.73 7.97
C ARG A 250 -1.26 -4.06 8.71
N LYS A 251 -0.58 -4.17 9.86
CA LYS A 251 -0.84 -5.23 10.83
C LYS A 251 -2.25 -4.95 11.37
N TRP A 252 -3.12 -5.95 11.28
CA TRP A 252 -4.52 -5.98 11.73
C TRP A 252 -4.92 -4.82 12.66
N LEU A 253 -5.92 -4.00 12.28
CA LEU A 253 -6.57 -3.11 13.23
C LEU A 253 -7.45 -3.98 14.14
N GLN A 254 -7.13 -4.02 15.43
CA GLN A 254 -8.15 -4.34 16.43
C GLN A 254 -9.36 -3.43 16.15
N GLU A 255 -10.54 -4.05 16.08
CA GLU A 255 -11.86 -3.43 15.92
C GLU A 255 -12.35 -3.27 14.45
N GLY A 256 -13.05 -4.31 13.98
CA GLY A 256 -14.51 -4.25 13.98
C GLY A 256 -15.26 -3.57 12.84
N GLU A 257 -14.63 -3.11 11.75
CA GLU A 257 -15.39 -2.64 10.59
C GLU A 257 -15.00 -3.33 9.28
N GLN A 258 -15.95 -4.08 8.73
CA GLN A 258 -15.96 -4.66 7.37
C GLN A 258 -16.05 -3.59 6.26
N ASN A 259 -15.45 -2.41 6.46
CA ASN A 259 -15.60 -1.30 5.54
C ASN A 259 -14.42 -1.24 4.57
N SER A 260 -14.64 -1.75 3.35
CA SER A 260 -13.71 -1.62 2.21
C SER A 260 -13.26 -0.16 2.00
N GLY A 261 -14.12 0.81 2.32
CA GLY A 261 -13.83 2.25 2.26
C GLY A 261 -12.63 2.69 3.10
N PHE A 262 -12.47 2.18 4.33
CA PHE A 262 -11.32 2.51 5.18
C PHE A 262 -10.00 2.00 4.57
N PHE A 263 -10.00 0.79 4.04
CA PHE A 263 -8.83 0.22 3.40
C PHE A 263 -8.49 0.94 2.10
N HIS A 264 -9.48 1.30 1.28
CA HIS A 264 -9.29 2.13 0.11
C HIS A 264 -8.72 3.51 0.47
N ALA A 265 -9.26 4.17 1.49
CA ALA A 265 -8.74 5.45 1.98
C ALA A 265 -7.30 5.32 2.50
N SER A 266 -6.98 4.25 3.24
CA SER A 266 -5.63 3.96 3.74
C SER A 266 -4.62 3.69 2.62
N VAL A 267 -5.02 2.92 1.60
CA VAL A 267 -4.18 2.65 0.41
C VAL A 267 -3.94 3.94 -0.37
N ASN A 268 -4.97 4.76 -0.56
CA ASN A 268 -4.87 6.05 -1.25
C ASN A 268 -4.01 7.05 -0.47
N GLN A 269 -4.17 7.14 0.85
CA GLN A 269 -3.35 7.98 1.72
C GLN A 269 -1.88 7.56 1.64
N ARG A 270 -1.60 6.24 1.67
CA ARG A 270 -0.25 5.72 1.51
C ARG A 270 0.32 6.06 0.13
N TRP A 271 -0.44 5.83 -0.93
CA TRP A 271 0.02 6.12 -2.28
C TRP A 271 0.39 7.60 -2.45
N LYS A 272 -0.43 8.51 -1.90
CA LYS A 272 -0.15 9.95 -1.81
C LYS A 272 1.06 10.28 -0.92
N ALA A 273 1.31 9.51 0.13
CA ALA A 273 2.48 9.68 1.00
C ALA A 273 3.78 9.24 0.31
N THR A 274 3.74 8.13 -0.44
CA THR A 274 4.91 7.50 -1.08
C THR A 274 5.23 8.03 -2.47
N PHE A 275 4.37 8.87 -3.04
CA PHE A 275 4.63 9.40 -4.38
C PHE A 275 5.71 10.48 -4.38
N VAL A 276 6.73 10.26 -5.20
CA VAL A 276 7.79 11.22 -5.47
C VAL A 276 7.32 12.13 -6.60
N LEU A 277 6.97 13.38 -6.29
CA LEU A 277 6.58 14.36 -7.31
C LEU A 277 7.77 14.79 -8.16
N SER A 278 8.86 15.14 -7.51
CA SER A 278 10.06 15.62 -8.16
C SER A 278 11.30 15.17 -7.42
N MET A 279 12.41 15.07 -8.16
CA MET A 279 13.72 14.75 -7.63
C MET A 279 14.71 15.86 -8.02
N HIS A 280 15.41 16.42 -7.04
CA HIS A 280 16.42 17.45 -7.28
C HIS A 280 17.79 16.81 -7.32
N LEU A 281 18.52 17.03 -8.40
CA LEU A 281 19.88 16.53 -8.59
C LEU A 281 20.90 17.54 -8.04
N ALA A 282 22.14 17.08 -7.81
CA ALA A 282 23.22 17.90 -7.26
C ALA A 282 23.65 19.05 -8.18
N ASP A 283 23.37 18.96 -9.49
CA ASP A 283 23.63 20.00 -10.49
C ASP A 283 22.52 21.08 -10.53
N GLY A 284 21.52 20.98 -9.66
CA GLY A 284 20.37 21.89 -9.60
C GLY A 284 19.23 21.53 -10.55
N LYS A 285 19.35 20.46 -11.36
CA LYS A 285 18.28 19.99 -12.24
C LYS A 285 17.14 19.37 -11.43
N THR A 286 15.90 19.74 -11.76
CA THR A 286 14.69 19.15 -11.17
C THR A 286 14.05 18.19 -12.16
N LEU A 287 13.92 16.92 -11.77
CA LEU A 287 13.19 15.90 -12.52
C LEU A 287 11.74 15.89 -12.03
N ALA A 288 10.76 16.01 -12.92
CA ALA A 288 9.35 16.20 -12.55
C ALA A 288 8.40 15.21 -13.23
N THR A 289 8.91 14.40 -14.16
CA THR A 289 8.14 13.31 -14.77
C THR A 289 8.51 11.96 -14.14
N PRO A 290 7.57 11.00 -14.07
CA PRO A 290 7.85 9.66 -13.58
C PRO A 290 9.03 8.99 -14.30
N GLU A 291 9.13 9.17 -15.62
CA GLU A 291 10.19 8.61 -16.45
C GLU A 291 11.57 9.22 -16.10
N GLU A 292 11.63 10.54 -15.95
CA GLU A 292 12.87 11.22 -15.53
C GLU A 292 13.28 10.81 -14.12
N ILE A 293 12.32 10.77 -13.18
CA ILE A 293 12.59 10.36 -11.79
C ILE A 293 13.09 8.91 -11.76
N HIS A 294 12.46 8.01 -12.53
CA HIS A 294 12.88 6.62 -12.66
C HIS A 294 14.30 6.50 -13.19
N GLN A 295 14.61 7.17 -14.30
CA GLN A 295 15.92 7.11 -14.92
C GLN A 295 16.99 7.73 -14.01
N GLY A 296 16.71 8.89 -13.41
CA GLY A 296 17.62 9.55 -12.49
C GLY A 296 17.92 8.69 -11.25
N ALA A 297 16.92 8.00 -10.70
CA ALA A 297 17.12 7.07 -9.59
C ALA A 297 17.99 5.87 -10.03
N LEU A 298 17.73 5.28 -11.19
CA LEU A 298 18.55 4.20 -11.73
C LEU A 298 20.00 4.63 -11.94
N ASP A 299 20.23 5.80 -12.52
CA ASP A 299 21.58 6.31 -12.80
C ASP A 299 22.36 6.56 -11.51
N HIS A 300 21.70 7.16 -10.51
CA HIS A 300 22.28 7.38 -9.18
C HIS A 300 22.68 6.05 -8.53
N PHE A 301 21.75 5.10 -8.40
CA PHE A 301 22.02 3.84 -7.71
C PHE A 301 22.94 2.91 -8.49
N ARG A 302 22.95 2.94 -9.83
CA ARG A 302 23.99 2.27 -10.61
C ARG A 302 25.35 2.81 -10.23
N THR A 303 25.54 4.11 -10.31
CA THR A 303 26.82 4.75 -10.01
C THR A 303 27.26 4.43 -8.59
N PHE A 304 26.37 4.59 -7.61
CA PHE A 304 26.61 4.32 -6.21
C PHE A 304 26.98 2.86 -5.94
N LEU A 305 26.20 1.90 -6.46
CA LEU A 305 26.43 0.46 -6.20
C LEU A 305 27.60 -0.12 -7.02
N THR A 306 27.99 0.52 -8.13
CA THR A 306 29.18 0.12 -8.90
C THR A 306 30.45 0.87 -8.48
N LEU A 307 30.36 1.80 -7.52
CA LEU A 307 31.50 2.57 -7.05
C LEU A 307 32.50 1.63 -6.38
N ARG A 308 33.59 1.30 -7.09
CA ARG A 308 34.70 0.57 -6.49
C ARG A 308 35.66 1.57 -5.87
N LEU A 309 35.63 1.66 -4.54
CA LEU A 309 36.74 2.28 -3.83
C LEU A 309 37.95 1.38 -4.02
N ASN A 310 39.00 1.89 -4.68
CA ASN A 310 40.31 1.24 -4.73
C ASN A 310 40.96 1.35 -3.34
N VAL A 311 40.37 0.65 -2.36
CA VAL A 311 41.01 0.42 -1.08
C VAL A 311 41.90 -0.79 -1.30
N GLN A 312 43.20 -0.60 -1.11
CA GLN A 312 44.12 -1.72 -1.02
C GLN A 312 43.72 -2.52 0.22
N GLN A 313 43.06 -3.66 0.02
CA GLN A 313 42.77 -4.59 1.11
C GLN A 313 44.11 -5.09 1.64
N VAL A 314 44.48 -4.62 2.83
CA VAL A 314 45.61 -5.19 3.56
C VAL A 314 45.14 -6.53 4.10
N ASP A 315 45.92 -7.59 3.84
CA ASP A 315 45.66 -8.89 4.43
C ASP A 315 46.03 -8.82 5.92
N LEU A 316 45.00 -8.86 6.76
CA LEU A 316 45.12 -8.83 8.22
C LEU A 316 44.79 -10.19 8.84
N ILE A 317 44.70 -11.26 8.03
CA ILE A 317 44.33 -12.59 8.51
C ILE A 317 45.29 -13.07 9.62
N ASP A 318 46.58 -12.75 9.49
CA ASP A 318 47.63 -13.09 10.45
C ASP A 318 47.53 -12.34 11.79
N LEU A 319 46.71 -11.27 11.86
CA LEU A 319 46.44 -10.54 13.10
C LEU A 319 45.23 -11.09 13.87
N VAL A 320 44.45 -11.98 13.25
CA VAL A 320 43.24 -12.56 13.84
C VAL A 320 43.60 -13.90 14.49
N GLN A 321 43.47 -13.98 15.81
CA GLN A 321 43.64 -15.26 16.51
C GLN A 321 42.40 -16.14 16.31
N PRO A 322 42.53 -17.39 15.86
CA PRO A 322 41.40 -18.32 15.74
C PRO A 322 40.91 -18.71 17.14
N LEU A 323 39.70 -18.24 17.48
CA LEU A 323 39.03 -18.55 18.76
C LEU A 323 37.99 -19.67 18.64
N ILE A 324 37.59 -20.01 17.42
CA ILE A 324 36.60 -21.03 17.11
C ILE A 324 37.34 -22.35 16.90
N SER A 325 36.89 -23.42 17.57
CA SER A 325 37.51 -24.73 17.42
C SER A 325 37.30 -25.28 16.00
N GLU A 326 38.15 -26.21 15.56
CA GLU A 326 37.94 -26.86 14.27
C GLU A 326 36.60 -27.61 14.20
N GLU A 327 36.12 -28.13 15.33
CA GLU A 327 34.82 -28.80 15.43
C GLU A 327 33.69 -27.81 15.21
N ASP A 328 33.72 -26.66 15.90
CA ASP A 328 32.74 -25.60 15.72
C ASP A 328 32.78 -25.03 14.30
N ASN A 329 33.97 -24.87 13.71
CA ASN A 329 34.11 -24.42 12.31
C ASN A 329 33.49 -25.42 11.32
N ARG A 330 33.70 -26.73 11.53
CA ARG A 330 33.06 -27.76 10.69
C ARG A 330 31.54 -27.70 10.82
N TRP A 331 31.03 -27.50 12.04
CA TRP A 331 29.60 -27.38 12.30
C TRP A 331 29.00 -26.11 11.68
N LEU A 332 29.65 -24.94 11.83
CA LEU A 332 29.21 -23.65 11.28
C LEU A 332 29.23 -23.60 9.74
N CYS A 333 30.12 -24.38 9.12
CA CYS A 333 30.27 -24.47 7.67
C CYS A 333 29.47 -25.63 7.04
N ASP A 334 28.75 -26.42 7.84
CA ASP A 334 27.95 -27.52 7.31
C ASP A 334 26.74 -26.99 6.52
N ALA A 335 26.24 -27.81 5.60
CA ALA A 335 25.09 -27.45 4.79
C ALA A 335 23.81 -27.48 5.66
N PRO A 336 22.90 -26.50 5.50
CA PRO A 336 21.73 -26.40 6.35
C PRO A 336 20.81 -27.63 6.23
N SER A 337 20.26 -28.05 7.36
CA SER A 337 19.26 -29.10 7.50
C SER A 337 17.89 -28.66 6.95
N VAL A 338 16.99 -29.62 6.75
CA VAL A 338 15.61 -29.32 6.29
C VAL A 338 14.90 -28.46 7.34
N GLU A 339 15.13 -28.76 8.61
CA GLU A 339 14.57 -28.10 9.78
C GLU A 339 15.04 -26.65 9.86
N GLU A 340 16.34 -26.39 9.71
CA GLU A 340 16.87 -25.02 9.72
C GLU A 340 16.31 -24.17 8.58
N VAL A 341 16.22 -24.74 7.36
CA VAL A 341 15.62 -24.04 6.23
C VAL A 341 14.15 -23.76 6.49
N ARG A 342 13.41 -24.73 7.05
CA ARG A 342 12.00 -24.55 7.42
C ARG A 342 11.84 -23.46 8.47
N GLU A 343 12.60 -23.50 9.55
CA GLU A 343 12.54 -22.51 10.62
C GLU A 343 12.86 -21.11 10.10
N ALA A 344 13.88 -20.98 9.25
CA ALA A 344 14.22 -19.72 8.60
C ALA A 344 13.03 -19.17 7.78
N VAL A 345 12.41 -20.00 6.94
CA VAL A 345 11.23 -19.60 6.15
C VAL A 345 10.05 -19.22 7.05
N PHE A 346 9.79 -19.99 8.10
CA PHE A 346 8.65 -19.81 9.01
C PHE A 346 8.84 -18.65 10.01
N SER A 347 10.08 -18.20 10.22
CA SER A 347 10.38 -17.01 11.02
C SER A 347 9.96 -15.68 10.36
N ILE A 348 9.80 -15.68 9.03
CA ILE A 348 9.43 -14.48 8.26
C ILE A 348 7.93 -14.21 8.43
N PRO A 349 7.49 -12.98 8.77
CA PRO A 349 6.06 -12.68 8.87
C PRO A 349 5.29 -13.04 7.59
N LYS A 350 4.15 -13.75 7.69
CA LYS A 350 3.33 -14.24 6.56
C LYS A 350 2.97 -13.18 5.50
N HIS A 351 2.85 -11.92 5.92
CA HIS A 351 2.48 -10.79 5.07
C HIS A 351 3.68 -9.89 4.72
N SER A 352 4.90 -10.43 4.79
CA SER A 352 6.11 -9.73 4.33
C SER A 352 6.05 -9.44 2.82
N LEU A 353 6.80 -8.43 2.39
CA LEU A 353 6.82 -8.03 0.99
C LEU A 353 7.58 -9.05 0.15
N PRO A 354 7.04 -9.49 -1.00
CA PRO A 354 7.77 -10.36 -1.92
C PRO A 354 8.98 -9.67 -2.54
N GLY A 355 9.95 -10.47 -2.95
CA GLY A 355 10.98 -10.03 -3.88
C GLY A 355 10.45 -9.85 -5.31
N PRO A 356 11.33 -9.57 -6.29
CA PRO A 356 10.94 -9.39 -7.69
C PRO A 356 10.29 -10.61 -8.36
N ASP A 357 10.47 -11.80 -7.78
CA ASP A 357 9.76 -13.00 -8.22
C ASP A 357 8.25 -12.90 -7.98
N GLY A 358 7.84 -12.18 -6.94
CA GLY A 358 6.47 -11.97 -6.50
C GLY A 358 5.96 -13.00 -5.49
N PHE A 359 6.80 -13.89 -4.96
CA PHE A 359 6.41 -14.87 -3.94
C PHE A 359 6.84 -14.42 -2.54
N GLY A 360 5.89 -14.29 -1.62
CA GLY A 360 6.15 -13.94 -0.22
C GLY A 360 6.26 -15.17 0.68
N SER A 361 6.64 -14.99 1.95
CA SER A 361 6.75 -16.08 2.93
C SER A 361 5.45 -16.88 3.09
N GLY A 362 4.28 -16.21 3.00
CA GLY A 362 2.98 -16.87 3.08
C GLY A 362 2.75 -17.94 2.00
N PHE A 363 3.35 -17.80 0.82
CA PHE A 363 3.35 -18.83 -0.21
C PHE A 363 4.18 -20.04 0.21
N TYR A 364 5.42 -19.82 0.64
CA TYR A 364 6.32 -20.90 1.04
C TYR A 364 5.81 -21.67 2.25
N MET A 365 5.18 -20.99 3.21
CA MET A 365 4.53 -21.64 4.36
C MET A 365 3.34 -22.50 3.93
N ALA A 366 2.46 -21.97 3.08
CA ALA A 366 1.25 -22.66 2.64
C ALA A 366 1.55 -23.87 1.76
N CYS A 367 2.58 -23.79 0.93
CA CYS A 367 2.96 -24.83 -0.02
C CYS A 367 4.17 -25.65 0.43
N TRP A 368 4.60 -25.55 1.70
CA TRP A 368 5.87 -26.12 2.16
C TRP A 368 6.05 -27.59 1.76
N GLU A 369 5.02 -28.43 1.97
CA GLU A 369 5.09 -29.85 1.63
C GLU A 369 5.31 -30.14 0.14
N ILE A 370 4.89 -29.23 -0.74
CA ILE A 370 5.09 -29.34 -2.20
C ILE A 370 6.49 -28.85 -2.60
N LEU A 371 7.00 -27.82 -1.91
CA LEU A 371 8.18 -27.07 -2.33
C LEU A 371 9.47 -27.49 -1.62
N LYS A 372 9.37 -28.12 -0.44
CA LYS A 372 10.47 -28.29 0.51
C LYS A 372 11.74 -28.87 -0.11
N ASP A 373 11.63 -29.89 -0.95
CA ASP A 373 12.79 -30.57 -1.52
C ASP A 373 13.56 -29.64 -2.46
N ASP A 374 12.87 -28.89 -3.33
CA ASP A 374 13.50 -27.92 -4.23
C ASP A 374 14.08 -26.72 -3.47
N VAL A 375 13.41 -26.27 -2.40
CA VAL A 375 13.88 -25.14 -1.58
C VAL A 375 15.14 -25.54 -0.80
N VAL A 376 15.14 -26.71 -0.16
CA VAL A 376 16.29 -27.22 0.60
C VAL A 376 17.46 -27.50 -0.33
N GLU A 377 17.25 -28.12 -1.48
CA GLU A 377 18.32 -28.39 -2.44
C GLU A 377 18.94 -27.09 -2.97
N ALA A 378 18.12 -26.12 -3.39
CA ALA A 378 18.61 -24.81 -3.82
C ALA A 378 19.40 -24.09 -2.71
N THR A 379 18.94 -24.20 -1.45
CA THR A 379 19.64 -23.59 -0.32
C THR A 379 20.99 -24.26 -0.09
N ARG A 380 21.04 -25.59 -0.03
CA ARG A 380 22.31 -26.33 0.15
C ARG A 380 23.29 -26.07 -0.98
N GLU A 381 22.82 -26.01 -2.22
CA GLU A 381 23.65 -25.68 -3.38
C GLU A 381 24.32 -24.31 -3.23
N PHE A 382 23.59 -23.30 -2.72
CA PHE A 382 24.17 -22.00 -2.42
C PHE A 382 25.24 -22.05 -1.32
N PHE A 383 24.97 -22.73 -0.20
CA PHE A 383 25.95 -22.87 0.90
C PHE A 383 27.19 -23.67 0.48
N ASN A 384 27.06 -24.58 -0.48
CA ASN A 384 28.19 -25.32 -1.08
C ASN A 384 29.00 -24.51 -2.11
N GLY A 385 28.73 -23.20 -2.24
CA GLY A 385 29.53 -22.28 -3.06
C GLY A 385 29.04 -22.10 -4.51
N ALA A 386 27.82 -22.54 -4.84
CA ALA A 386 27.28 -22.26 -6.17
C ALA A 386 27.01 -20.76 -6.37
N SER A 387 27.26 -20.29 -7.59
CA SER A 387 27.00 -18.89 -7.95
C SER A 387 25.50 -18.62 -8.05
N LEU A 388 25.02 -17.61 -7.32
CA LEU A 388 23.63 -17.17 -7.35
C LEU A 388 23.22 -16.67 -8.76
N PRO A 389 22.22 -17.31 -9.41
CA PRO A 389 21.65 -16.80 -10.64
C PRO A 389 21.04 -15.39 -10.45
N ARG A 390 21.01 -14.59 -11.52
CA ARG A 390 20.40 -13.24 -11.53
C ARG A 390 18.96 -13.19 -11.01
N PHE A 391 18.25 -14.32 -11.10
CA PHE A 391 16.90 -14.46 -10.54
C PHE A 391 16.86 -14.14 -9.03
N TYR A 392 17.83 -14.64 -8.27
CA TYR A 392 17.88 -14.47 -6.81
C TYR A 392 18.56 -13.17 -6.38
N SER A 393 19.47 -12.62 -7.20
CA SER A 393 20.15 -11.35 -6.91
C SER A 393 19.39 -10.11 -7.40
N SER A 394 18.23 -10.29 -8.05
CA SER A 394 17.36 -9.18 -8.43
C SER A 394 16.72 -8.55 -7.19
N SER A 395 16.68 -7.22 -7.12
CA SER A 395 16.11 -6.48 -5.98
C SER A 395 15.31 -5.26 -6.45
N TYR A 396 14.38 -4.80 -5.62
CA TYR A 396 13.69 -3.54 -5.83
C TYR A 396 14.48 -2.39 -5.22
N ILE A 397 14.61 -1.29 -5.96
CA ILE A 397 15.06 -0.01 -5.42
C ILE A 397 13.83 0.74 -4.95
N VAL A 398 13.72 0.95 -3.64
CA VAL A 398 12.61 1.68 -3.02
C VAL A 398 13.13 3.03 -2.55
N LEU A 399 12.62 4.10 -3.15
CA LEU A 399 12.89 5.46 -2.69
C LEU A 399 12.09 5.73 -1.42
N ILE A 400 12.76 6.13 -0.35
CA ILE A 400 12.14 6.58 0.88
C ILE A 400 12.07 8.12 0.82
N PRO A 401 10.87 8.73 0.82
CA PRO A 401 10.69 10.16 0.70
C PRO A 401 11.12 10.95 1.94
#